data_AF-A0A9P6NQ27-F1
#
_entry.id   AF-A0A9P6NQ27-F1
#
_cell.length_a   1.000
_cell.length_b   1.000
_cell.length_c   1.000
_cell.angle_alpha   90.00
_cell.angle_beta   90.00
_cell.angle_gamma   90.00
#
_symmetry.space_group_name_H-M   'P 1'
#
loop_
_entity.id
_entity.type
_entity.pdbx_description
1 polymer ?
#
loop_
_entity_poly.entity_id
_entity_poly.type
_entity_poly.pdbx_seq_one_letter_code
_entity_poly.pdbx_strand_id
1 'polypeptide(L)'
;MTNKPEKVPPIASSSDCFNITPESRHPDRIISRLRLFDGFGNPITNPKLLFRDCEVVGFFFATIWHPQKEQFHNDVLDFSQRHPHRFKCIYVSIDSKKQDFELATKEKAWVHMAWDDGSNLENEEQETEPPSTDFITPDETTLLGQIFAGSLSMESDPRPISRVSLVQQLNVLSVPTLSTYHLQKGTWLDSNVRASLFETKEQRDRAWETWQKSERLEMSWADIFQTMRWSIFLLIAGIIYTILVKFDDSYNIVHLTEYFMNPGSRTGFSTQEEAIPSIPKAPAHYAEF
;
A
#
# COMPACT_ATOMS: atom_id res chain seq x y z
N MET A 1 20.66 -57.42 2.47
CA MET A 1 19.71 -56.57 3.21
C MET A 1 19.20 -55.53 2.22
N THR A 2 18.05 -55.80 1.61
CA THR A 2 17.41 -54.93 0.62
C THR A 2 16.61 -53.85 1.35
N ASN A 3 17.04 -52.59 1.22
CA ASN A 3 16.29 -51.45 1.73
C ASN A 3 14.94 -51.39 1.04
N LYS A 4 13.88 -51.62 1.82
CA LYS A 4 12.49 -51.47 1.39
C LYS A 4 12.24 -49.97 1.32
N PRO A 5 11.79 -49.41 0.18
CA PRO A 5 11.47 -47.99 0.10
C PRO A 5 10.34 -47.70 1.09
N GLU A 6 10.63 -46.77 2.01
CA GLU A 6 9.69 -46.24 2.97
C GLU A 6 8.56 -45.57 2.19
N LYS A 7 7.37 -46.16 2.29
CA LYS A 7 6.18 -45.70 1.58
C LYS A 7 5.76 -44.39 2.24
N VAL A 8 6.15 -43.27 1.64
CA VAL A 8 5.63 -41.95 1.99
C VAL A 8 4.10 -42.04 1.94
N PRO A 9 3.38 -41.72 3.04
CA PRO A 9 1.93 -41.77 3.02
C PRO A 9 1.42 -40.83 1.91
N PRO A 10 0.34 -41.20 1.21
CA PRO A 10 -0.23 -40.33 0.19
C PRO A 10 -0.61 -39.01 0.86
N ILE A 11 -0.02 -37.91 0.37
CA ILE A 11 -0.43 -36.56 0.71
C ILE A 11 -1.90 -36.49 0.30
N ALA A 12 -2.79 -36.33 1.29
CA ALA A 12 -4.22 -36.19 1.02
C ALA A 12 -4.40 -35.08 -0.02
N SER A 13 -5.11 -35.38 -1.10
CA SER A 13 -5.41 -34.40 -2.15
C SER A 13 -6.06 -33.17 -1.51
N SER A 14 -5.57 -31.99 -1.87
CA SER A 14 -5.97 -30.68 -1.35
C SER A 14 -7.48 -30.37 -1.42
N SER A 15 -8.24 -31.14 -2.19
CA SER A 15 -9.70 -31.02 -2.33
C SER A 15 -10.48 -31.52 -1.11
N ASP A 16 -10.02 -32.56 -0.42
CA ASP A 16 -10.77 -33.16 0.70
C ASP A 16 -10.56 -32.42 2.03
N CYS A 17 -9.53 -31.57 2.10
CA CYS A 17 -9.12 -30.92 3.34
C CYS A 17 -9.99 -29.69 3.71
N PHE A 18 -10.81 -29.20 2.78
CA PHE A 18 -11.61 -27.98 2.90
C PHE A 18 -13.13 -28.19 2.90
N ASN A 19 -13.58 -29.28 3.52
CA ASN A 19 -15.00 -29.57 3.73
C ASN A 19 -15.62 -28.66 4.82
N ILE A 20 -15.93 -27.41 4.44
CA ILE A 20 -16.63 -26.45 5.31
C ILE A 20 -18.14 -26.72 5.22
N THR A 21 -18.67 -27.39 6.25
CA THR A 21 -20.11 -27.62 6.42
C THR A 21 -20.86 -26.29 6.49
N PRO A 22 -22.10 -26.18 5.97
CA PRO A 22 -22.91 -24.96 6.05
C PRO A 22 -22.98 -24.31 7.44
N GLU A 23 -23.10 -25.12 8.49
CA GLU A 23 -23.15 -24.69 9.90
C GLU A 23 -21.89 -23.93 10.37
N SER A 24 -20.74 -24.31 9.81
CA SER A 24 -19.40 -23.81 10.16
C SER A 24 -18.97 -22.63 9.27
N ARG A 25 -19.79 -22.26 8.28
CA ARG A 25 -19.52 -21.12 7.40
C ARG A 25 -19.69 -19.82 8.15
N HIS A 26 -18.81 -18.87 7.87
CA HIS A 26 -18.97 -17.51 8.33
C HIS A 26 -20.10 -16.82 7.53
N PRO A 27 -20.95 -15.96 8.14
CA PRO A 27 -22.01 -15.26 7.40
C PRO A 27 -21.47 -14.18 6.45
N ASP A 28 -20.25 -13.69 6.69
CA ASP A 28 -19.62 -12.66 5.86
C ASP A 28 -19.30 -13.18 4.44
N ARG A 29 -19.64 -12.37 3.43
CA ARG A 29 -19.50 -12.69 2.01
C ARG A 29 -18.07 -12.90 1.53
N ILE A 30 -17.09 -12.25 2.17
CA ILE A 30 -15.68 -12.39 1.81
C ILE A 30 -15.10 -13.56 2.59
N ILE A 31 -15.20 -13.55 3.92
CA ILE A 31 -14.58 -14.57 4.79
C ILE A 31 -15.05 -15.98 4.45
N SER A 32 -16.33 -16.13 4.11
CA SER A 32 -16.91 -17.43 3.77
C SER A 32 -16.34 -18.06 2.49
N ARG A 33 -15.72 -17.25 1.62
CA ARG A 33 -15.13 -17.67 0.34
C ARG A 33 -13.62 -17.82 0.39
N LEU A 34 -12.99 -17.69 1.56
CA LEU A 34 -11.55 -17.87 1.71
C LEU A 34 -11.23 -19.30 2.12
N ARG A 35 -10.21 -19.88 1.47
CA ARG A 35 -9.57 -21.12 1.93
C ARG A 35 -8.36 -20.74 2.77
N LEU A 36 -8.46 -20.98 4.07
CA LEU A 36 -7.49 -20.52 5.06
C LEU A 36 -6.79 -21.70 5.73
N PHE A 37 -5.52 -21.52 6.03
CA PHE A 37 -4.70 -22.43 6.83
C PHE A 37 -4.17 -21.68 8.06
N ASP A 38 -3.95 -22.42 9.14
CA ASP A 38 -3.22 -21.90 10.30
C ASP A 38 -1.70 -21.92 10.06
N GLY A 39 -0.92 -21.30 10.96
CA GLY A 39 0.54 -21.30 10.87
C GLY A 39 1.19 -22.69 11.01
N PHE A 40 0.44 -23.73 11.34
CA PHE A 40 0.92 -25.11 11.38
C PHE A 40 0.59 -25.89 10.09
N GLY A 41 -0.06 -25.24 9.12
CA GLY A 41 -0.47 -25.86 7.86
C GLY A 41 -1.77 -26.66 7.95
N ASN A 42 -2.55 -26.54 9.02
CA ASN A 42 -3.86 -27.19 9.13
C ASN A 42 -4.93 -26.32 8.44
N PRO A 43 -5.81 -26.91 7.63
CA PRO A 43 -6.92 -26.19 7.01
C PRO A 43 -7.93 -25.73 8.08
N ILE A 44 -8.40 -24.50 7.96
CA ILE A 44 -9.45 -23.95 8.80
C ILE A 44 -10.80 -24.46 8.29
N THR A 45 -11.36 -25.44 9.00
CA THR A 45 -12.67 -26.04 8.68
C THR A 45 -13.85 -25.30 9.29
N ASN A 46 -13.61 -24.48 10.31
CA ASN A 46 -14.65 -23.69 11.00
C ASN A 46 -14.30 -22.21 11.08
N PRO A 47 -14.42 -21.46 9.96
CA PRO A 47 -14.18 -20.02 9.95
C PRO A 47 -15.14 -19.27 10.87
N LYS A 48 -16.39 -19.75 11.04
CA LYS A 48 -17.34 -19.14 11.98
C LYS A 48 -16.80 -19.07 13.41
N LEU A 49 -16.15 -20.14 13.87
CA LEU A 49 -15.52 -20.18 15.19
C LEU A 49 -14.25 -19.33 15.25
N LEU A 50 -13.41 -19.41 14.21
CA LEU A 50 -12.14 -18.66 14.15
C LEU A 50 -12.37 -17.14 14.26
N PHE A 51 -13.41 -16.63 13.59
CA PHE A 51 -13.73 -15.20 13.52
C PHE A 51 -14.86 -14.77 14.47
N ARG A 52 -15.30 -15.63 15.40
CA ARG A 52 -16.46 -15.39 16.28
C ARG A 52 -16.39 -14.05 17.03
N ASP A 53 -15.23 -13.77 17.61
CA ASP A 53 -14.98 -12.57 18.44
C ASP A 53 -14.16 -11.51 17.66
N CYS A 54 -14.02 -11.69 16.34
CA CYS A 54 -13.23 -10.82 15.50
C CYS A 54 -14.02 -9.58 15.09
N GLU A 55 -13.41 -8.42 15.25
CA GLU A 55 -13.96 -7.13 14.83
C GLU A 55 -13.34 -6.66 13.52
N VAL A 56 -12.02 -6.80 13.42
CA VAL A 56 -11.24 -6.30 12.29
C VAL A 56 -10.40 -7.43 11.72
N VAL A 57 -10.48 -7.61 10.41
CA VAL A 57 -9.64 -8.53 9.65
C VAL A 57 -8.62 -7.71 8.86
N GLY A 58 -7.34 -8.02 9.05
CA GLY A 58 -6.25 -7.45 8.26
C GLY A 58 -5.88 -8.41 7.13
N PHE A 59 -5.95 -7.95 5.89
CA PHE A 59 -5.42 -8.67 4.72
C PHE A 59 -4.02 -8.15 4.45
N PHE A 60 -3.01 -8.95 4.78
CA PHE A 60 -1.62 -8.57 4.67
C PHE A 60 -1.02 -9.14 3.40
N PHE A 61 -0.91 -8.30 2.38
CA PHE A 61 -0.36 -8.60 1.07
C PHE A 61 1.14 -8.42 1.12
N ALA A 62 1.90 -9.51 1.02
CA ALA A 62 3.33 -9.45 1.27
C ALA A 62 4.12 -10.57 0.60
N THR A 63 5.44 -10.44 0.67
CA THR A 63 6.42 -11.39 0.16
C THR A 63 7.70 -11.29 1.00
N ILE A 64 8.38 -12.42 1.21
CA ILE A 64 9.53 -12.49 2.11
C ILE A 64 10.87 -12.15 1.44
N TRP A 65 10.97 -12.21 0.11
CA TRP A 65 12.24 -11.95 -0.59
C TRP A 65 12.66 -10.49 -0.62
N HIS A 66 11.83 -9.56 -0.09
CA HIS A 66 12.12 -8.13 -0.08
C HIS A 66 12.64 -7.64 1.30
N PRO A 67 13.96 -7.72 1.58
CA PRO A 67 14.52 -7.52 2.92
C PRO A 67 14.32 -6.12 3.51
N GLN A 68 14.14 -5.09 2.68
CA GLN A 68 14.00 -3.71 3.16
C GLN A 68 12.72 -3.45 3.97
N LYS A 69 11.83 -4.43 4.11
CA LYS A 69 10.51 -4.26 4.72
C LYS A 69 10.17 -5.35 5.75
N GLU A 70 11.20 -5.98 6.31
CA GLU A 70 11.08 -6.96 7.40
C GLU A 70 10.45 -6.34 8.67
N GLN A 71 10.78 -5.09 8.97
CA GLN A 71 10.23 -4.39 10.14
C GLN A 71 8.69 -4.37 10.12
N PHE A 72 8.09 -4.00 8.98
CA PHE A 72 6.63 -3.95 8.88
C PHE A 72 5.98 -5.34 9.00
N HIS A 73 6.63 -6.40 8.53
CA HIS A 73 6.16 -7.77 8.76
C HIS A 73 6.12 -8.09 10.26
N ASN A 74 7.20 -7.77 10.97
CA ASN A 74 7.31 -8.00 12.40
C ASN A 74 6.27 -7.19 13.17
N ASP A 75 6.03 -5.93 12.77
CA ASP A 75 5.04 -5.07 13.42
C ASP A 75 3.61 -5.60 13.23
N VAL A 76 3.25 -6.09 12.04
CA VAL A 76 1.93 -6.70 11.78
C VAL A 76 1.78 -8.02 12.54
N LEU A 77 2.84 -8.82 12.62
CA LEU A 77 2.85 -10.07 13.38
C LEU A 77 2.63 -9.81 14.87
N ASP A 78 3.39 -8.89 15.45
CA ASP A 78 3.30 -8.46 16.84
C ASP A 78 1.92 -7.84 17.16
N PHE A 79 1.38 -7.03 16.24
CA PHE A 79 0.01 -6.52 16.37
C PHE A 79 -1.04 -7.65 16.41
N SER A 80 -0.87 -8.68 15.57
CA SER A 80 -1.76 -9.85 15.55
C SER A 80 -1.67 -10.65 16.86
N GLN A 81 -0.48 -10.77 17.44
CA GLN A 81 -0.28 -11.45 18.72
C GLN A 81 -0.86 -10.68 19.91
N ARG A 82 -0.87 -9.35 19.87
CA ARG A 82 -1.48 -8.50 20.92
C ARG A 82 -3.00 -8.54 20.94
N HIS A 83 -3.62 -8.76 19.77
CA HIS A 83 -5.08 -8.75 19.62
C HIS A 83 -5.63 -10.07 19.06
N PRO A 84 -5.27 -11.23 19.63
CA PRO A 84 -5.45 -12.54 18.98
C PRO A 84 -6.90 -12.94 18.75
N HIS A 85 -7.85 -12.38 19.51
CA HIS A 85 -9.29 -12.67 19.36
C HIS A 85 -10.01 -11.62 18.50
N ARG A 86 -9.64 -10.34 18.62
CA ARG A 86 -10.37 -9.21 18.02
C ARG A 86 -9.82 -8.80 16.66
N PHE A 87 -8.52 -8.98 16.43
CA PHE A 87 -7.86 -8.75 15.15
C PHE A 87 -7.36 -10.07 14.57
N LYS A 88 -7.75 -10.38 13.34
CA LYS A 88 -7.24 -11.55 12.60
C LYS A 88 -6.49 -11.09 11.37
N CYS A 89 -5.22 -11.42 11.29
CA CYS A 89 -4.42 -11.20 10.10
C CYS A 89 -4.50 -12.41 9.18
N ILE A 90 -4.84 -12.16 7.91
CA ILE A 90 -4.81 -13.11 6.80
C ILE A 90 -3.63 -12.72 5.92
N TYR A 91 -2.60 -13.57 5.91
CA TYR A 91 -1.46 -13.43 5.01
C TYR A 91 -1.86 -13.84 3.59
N VAL A 92 -1.71 -12.91 2.66
CA VAL A 92 -1.98 -13.08 1.23
C VAL A 92 -0.66 -12.98 0.51
N SER A 93 -0.08 -14.15 0.22
CA SER A 93 1.23 -14.24 -0.41
C SER A 93 1.21 -13.78 -1.86
N ILE A 94 2.18 -12.93 -2.20
CA ILE A 94 2.57 -12.59 -3.59
C ILE A 94 3.95 -13.21 -3.90
N ASP A 95 4.36 -14.23 -3.14
CA ASP A 95 5.60 -14.96 -3.40
C ASP A 95 5.44 -15.77 -4.70
N SER A 96 6.50 -15.85 -5.50
CA SER A 96 6.49 -16.66 -6.73
C SER A 96 6.90 -18.11 -6.50
N LYS A 97 7.57 -18.40 -5.37
CA LYS A 97 8.12 -19.70 -5.03
C LYS A 97 7.44 -20.26 -3.79
N LYS A 98 7.14 -21.56 -3.81
CA LYS A 98 6.52 -22.24 -2.65
C LYS A 98 7.38 -22.19 -1.39
N GLN A 99 8.70 -22.26 -1.53
CA GLN A 99 9.63 -22.21 -0.38
C GLN A 99 9.52 -20.88 0.38
N ASP A 100 9.43 -19.77 -0.35
CA ASP A 100 9.31 -18.43 0.23
C ASP A 100 7.97 -18.27 0.95
N PHE A 101 6.89 -18.77 0.34
CA PHE A 101 5.57 -18.86 0.96
C PHE A 101 5.59 -19.65 2.27
N GLU A 102 6.20 -20.84 2.28
CA GLU A 102 6.29 -21.70 3.46
C GLU A 102 7.07 -21.01 4.59
N LEU A 103 8.17 -20.32 4.28
CA LEU A 103 8.93 -19.54 5.27
C LEU A 103 8.12 -18.37 5.85
N ALA A 104 7.30 -17.71 5.02
CA ALA A 104 6.47 -16.60 5.44
C ALA A 104 5.24 -17.01 6.27
N THR A 105 4.82 -18.28 6.19
CA THR A 105 3.57 -18.75 6.80
C THR A 105 3.78 -19.71 7.96
N LYS A 106 4.85 -20.51 7.93
CA LYS A 106 5.13 -21.51 8.96
C LYS A 106 5.38 -20.88 10.33
N GLU A 107 4.71 -21.43 11.34
CA GLU A 107 4.78 -21.06 12.75
C GLU A 107 4.50 -19.57 13.01
N LYS A 108 3.74 -18.92 12.12
CA LYS A 108 3.31 -17.54 12.30
C LYS A 108 1.95 -17.46 12.98
N ALA A 109 1.70 -16.33 13.65
CA ALA A 109 0.45 -16.09 14.38
C ALA A 109 -0.74 -15.72 13.48
N TRP A 110 -0.48 -15.37 12.21
CA TRP A 110 -1.52 -15.13 11.22
C TRP A 110 -2.01 -16.44 10.60
N VAL A 111 -3.22 -16.40 10.05
CA VAL A 111 -3.69 -17.41 9.10
C VAL A 111 -3.27 -17.00 7.69
N HIS A 112 -3.26 -17.92 6.75
CA HIS A 112 -2.87 -17.62 5.38
C HIS A 112 -3.80 -18.27 4.37
N MET A 113 -3.90 -17.67 3.18
CA MET A 113 -4.65 -18.26 2.09
C MET A 113 -3.93 -19.49 1.52
N ALA A 114 -4.69 -20.39 0.89
CA ALA A 114 -4.16 -21.55 0.19
C ALA A 114 -3.15 -21.14 -0.90
N TRP A 115 -2.04 -21.89 -0.99
CA TRP A 115 -1.05 -21.72 -2.05
C TRP A 115 -1.54 -22.29 -3.38
N ASP A 116 -2.17 -23.48 -3.35
CA ASP A 116 -2.63 -24.19 -4.55
C ASP A 116 -4.01 -23.67 -5.01
N ASP A 117 -4.09 -22.36 -5.23
CA ASP A 117 -5.30 -21.63 -5.65
C ASP A 117 -5.38 -21.33 -7.16
N GLY A 118 -4.54 -22.02 -7.94
CA GLY A 118 -4.47 -21.89 -9.39
C GLY A 118 -3.73 -20.64 -9.89
N SER A 119 -3.09 -19.87 -8.99
CA SER A 119 -2.45 -18.61 -9.36
C SER A 119 -0.91 -18.65 -9.43
N ASN A 120 -0.29 -19.84 -9.37
CA ASN A 120 1.16 -20.00 -9.38
C ASN A 120 1.65 -20.39 -10.77
N LEU A 121 2.66 -19.67 -11.29
CA LEU A 121 3.22 -19.90 -12.63
C LEU A 121 4.06 -21.18 -12.74
N GLU A 122 4.66 -21.65 -11.63
CA GLU A 122 5.54 -22.84 -11.63
C GLU A 122 4.79 -24.15 -11.87
N ASN A 123 3.46 -24.17 -11.70
CA ASN A 123 2.66 -25.38 -11.87
C ASN A 123 2.34 -25.70 -13.34
N GLU A 124 2.52 -24.76 -14.28
CA GLU A 124 2.19 -24.96 -15.70
C GLU A 124 3.05 -26.06 -16.38
N GLU A 125 4.27 -26.33 -15.87
CA GLU A 125 5.19 -27.32 -16.47
C GLU A 125 5.07 -28.73 -15.85
N GLN A 126 4.32 -28.92 -14.75
CA GLN A 126 4.22 -30.20 -14.03
C GLN A 126 2.80 -30.79 -13.90
N GLU A 127 1.76 -30.12 -14.38
CA GLU A 127 0.38 -30.55 -14.16
C GLU A 127 -0.02 -31.78 -15.00
N THR A 128 0.12 -32.97 -14.39
CA THR A 128 -0.61 -34.19 -14.80
C THR A 128 -1.94 -34.33 -14.06
N GLU A 129 -2.24 -33.46 -13.09
CA GLU A 129 -3.51 -33.45 -12.36
C GLU A 129 -4.14 -32.06 -12.42
N PRO A 130 -5.43 -31.94 -12.81
CA PRO A 130 -6.12 -30.66 -12.82
C PRO A 130 -6.22 -30.10 -11.38
N PRO A 131 -6.22 -28.77 -11.21
CA PRO A 131 -6.46 -28.16 -9.91
C PRO A 131 -7.78 -28.72 -9.35
N SER A 132 -7.68 -29.35 -8.17
CA SER A 132 -8.76 -30.15 -7.58
C SER A 132 -9.94 -29.30 -7.08
N THR A 133 -9.83 -27.97 -7.13
CA THR A 133 -10.87 -27.00 -6.77
C THR A 133 -10.83 -25.82 -7.75
N ASP A 134 -11.98 -25.49 -8.35
CA ASP A 134 -12.13 -24.33 -9.22
C ASP A 134 -12.20 -23.04 -8.38
N PHE A 135 -11.16 -22.21 -8.46
CA PHE A 135 -11.09 -20.91 -7.78
C PHE A 135 -11.58 -19.81 -8.72
N ILE A 136 -12.19 -18.77 -8.15
CA ILE A 136 -12.54 -17.56 -8.88
C ILE A 136 -11.25 -16.85 -9.29
N THR A 137 -11.06 -16.67 -10.59
CA THR A 137 -9.84 -16.10 -11.17
C THR A 137 -9.96 -14.58 -11.36
N PRO A 138 -8.83 -13.86 -11.55
CA PRO A 138 -8.85 -12.41 -11.66
C PRO A 138 -9.55 -11.90 -12.93
N ASP A 139 -9.70 -12.76 -13.95
CA ASP A 139 -10.41 -12.46 -15.20
C ASP A 139 -11.92 -12.32 -14.98
N GLU A 140 -12.46 -12.93 -13.92
CA GLU A 140 -13.88 -12.90 -13.56
C GLU A 140 -14.26 -11.61 -12.80
N THR A 141 -13.80 -10.45 -13.28
CA THR A 141 -13.97 -9.13 -12.64
C THR A 141 -15.43 -8.79 -12.29
N THR A 142 -16.38 -9.12 -13.17
CA THR A 142 -17.81 -8.89 -12.93
C THR A 142 -18.31 -9.71 -11.74
N LEU A 143 -17.89 -10.98 -11.64
CA LEU A 143 -18.27 -11.87 -10.57
C LEU A 143 -17.67 -11.42 -9.23
N LEU A 144 -16.38 -11.08 -9.24
CA LEU A 144 -15.68 -10.51 -8.08
C LEU A 144 -16.36 -9.23 -7.59
N GLY A 145 -16.72 -8.32 -8.52
CA GLY A 145 -17.46 -7.10 -8.20
C GLY A 145 -18.81 -7.38 -7.52
N GLN A 146 -19.56 -8.37 -8.00
CA GLN A 146 -20.85 -8.77 -7.40
C GLN A 146 -20.68 -9.39 -6.00
N ILE A 147 -19.66 -10.23 -5.80
CA ILE A 147 -19.33 -10.80 -4.50
C ILE A 147 -18.98 -9.70 -3.50
N PHE A 148 -18.11 -8.77 -3.89
CA PHE A 148 -17.68 -7.67 -3.01
C PHE A 148 -18.79 -6.64 -2.75
N ALA A 149 -19.70 -6.46 -3.70
CA ALA A 149 -20.92 -5.66 -3.50
C ALA A 149 -21.96 -6.39 -2.62
N GLY A 150 -21.87 -7.71 -2.48
CA GLY A 150 -22.82 -8.56 -1.78
C GLY A 150 -24.09 -8.87 -2.57
N SER A 151 -24.07 -8.68 -3.89
CA SER A 151 -25.19 -9.04 -4.76
C SER A 151 -25.18 -10.52 -5.16
N LEU A 152 -24.05 -11.21 -4.99
CA LEU A 152 -23.94 -12.65 -5.25
C LEU A 152 -23.72 -13.44 -3.96
N SER A 153 -24.62 -14.39 -3.69
CA SER A 153 -24.52 -15.28 -2.53
C SER A 153 -23.67 -16.52 -2.84
N MET A 154 -23.24 -17.23 -1.80
CA MET A 154 -22.42 -18.44 -1.94
C MET A 154 -23.23 -19.61 -2.54
N GLU A 155 -24.55 -19.62 -2.40
CA GLU A 155 -25.42 -20.66 -2.97
C GLU A 155 -25.43 -20.60 -4.50
N SER A 156 -25.32 -19.40 -5.07
CA SER A 156 -25.27 -19.20 -6.53
C SER A 156 -23.92 -19.58 -7.13
N ASP A 157 -22.83 -19.24 -6.44
CA ASP A 157 -21.48 -19.63 -6.82
C ASP A 157 -20.68 -19.95 -5.55
N PRO A 158 -20.34 -21.22 -5.29
CA PRO A 158 -19.63 -21.64 -4.08
C PRO A 158 -18.11 -21.53 -4.19
N ARG A 159 -17.58 -21.10 -5.34
CA ARG A 159 -16.15 -21.13 -5.60
C ARG A 159 -15.39 -20.17 -4.67
N PRO A 160 -14.24 -20.59 -4.14
CA PRO A 160 -13.40 -19.74 -3.31
C PRO A 160 -12.68 -18.67 -4.13
N ILE A 161 -12.29 -17.58 -3.47
CA ILE A 161 -11.52 -16.50 -4.08
C ILE A 161 -10.02 -16.84 -4.01
N SER A 162 -9.31 -16.75 -5.13
CA SER A 162 -7.84 -16.90 -5.17
C SER A 162 -7.13 -15.67 -4.61
N ARG A 163 -5.85 -15.82 -4.22
CA ARG A 163 -5.00 -14.73 -3.72
C ARG A 163 -4.87 -13.61 -4.75
N VAL A 164 -4.62 -13.95 -6.02
CA VAL A 164 -4.45 -12.95 -7.09
C VAL A 164 -5.76 -12.21 -7.38
N SER A 165 -6.91 -12.90 -7.33
CA SER A 165 -8.22 -12.23 -7.44
C SER A 165 -8.41 -11.20 -6.32
N LEU A 166 -7.99 -11.52 -5.09
CA LEU A 166 -8.06 -10.61 -3.96
C LEU A 166 -7.12 -9.39 -4.14
N VAL A 167 -5.90 -9.62 -4.61
CA VAL A 167 -4.91 -8.57 -4.94
C VAL A 167 -5.47 -7.59 -5.96
N GLN A 168 -6.04 -8.10 -7.06
CA GLN A 168 -6.63 -7.28 -8.12
C GLN A 168 -7.85 -6.51 -7.61
N GLN A 169 -8.78 -7.18 -6.92
CA GLN A 169 -10.02 -6.57 -6.46
C GLN A 169 -9.79 -5.46 -5.44
N LEU A 170 -8.74 -5.56 -4.61
CA LEU A 170 -8.37 -4.52 -3.64
C LEU A 170 -7.43 -3.46 -4.20
N ASN A 171 -7.07 -3.53 -5.49
CA ASN A 171 -6.12 -2.64 -6.15
C ASN A 171 -4.81 -2.51 -5.35
N VAL A 172 -4.22 -3.64 -4.96
CA VAL A 172 -2.95 -3.65 -4.23
C VAL A 172 -1.83 -3.21 -5.17
N LEU A 173 -1.35 -1.98 -5.02
CA LEU A 173 -0.37 -1.38 -5.92
C LEU A 173 1.08 -1.72 -5.58
N SER A 174 1.34 -2.11 -4.32
CA SER A 174 2.68 -2.41 -3.85
C SER A 174 2.64 -3.37 -2.66
N VAL A 175 3.76 -4.05 -2.40
CA VAL A 175 3.92 -4.92 -1.23
C VAL A 175 5.15 -4.54 -0.40
N PRO A 176 5.16 -4.87 0.90
CA PRO A 176 4.04 -5.31 1.72
C PRO A 176 3.03 -4.17 1.95
N THR A 177 1.75 -4.54 2.00
CA THR A 177 0.61 -3.64 2.25
C THR A 177 -0.41 -4.35 3.12
N LEU A 178 -1.00 -3.64 4.08
CA LEU A 178 -2.09 -4.13 4.90
C LEU A 178 -3.39 -3.43 4.49
N SER A 179 -4.44 -4.21 4.24
CA SER A 179 -5.81 -3.71 4.05
C SER A 179 -6.67 -4.14 5.24
N THR A 180 -7.44 -3.23 5.82
CA THR A 180 -8.29 -3.51 6.99
C THR A 180 -9.76 -3.57 6.62
N TYR A 181 -10.43 -4.58 7.14
CA TYR A 181 -11.83 -4.87 6.92
C TYR A 181 -12.57 -4.97 8.26
N HIS A 182 -13.63 -4.20 8.42
CA HIS A 182 -14.46 -4.30 9.62
C HIS A 182 -15.51 -5.40 9.43
N LEU A 183 -15.29 -6.53 10.10
CA LEU A 183 -16.03 -7.76 9.85
C LEU A 183 -17.52 -7.62 10.18
N GLN A 184 -17.85 -6.98 11.30
CA GLN A 184 -19.25 -6.84 11.73
C GLN A 184 -20.07 -5.90 10.84
N LYS A 185 -19.42 -4.89 10.24
CA LYS A 185 -20.09 -3.93 9.34
C LYS A 185 -20.00 -4.35 7.88
N GLY A 186 -19.14 -5.32 7.56
CA GLY A 186 -18.91 -5.79 6.21
C GLY A 186 -18.23 -4.76 5.28
N THR A 187 -17.49 -3.80 5.86
CA THR A 187 -16.94 -2.64 5.15
C THR A 187 -15.41 -2.57 5.19
N TRP A 188 -14.81 -2.20 4.05
CA TRP A 188 -13.39 -1.88 3.96
C TRP A 188 -13.08 -0.52 4.59
N LEU A 189 -12.15 -0.52 5.55
CA LEU A 189 -11.72 0.68 6.26
C LEU A 189 -10.58 1.35 5.48
N ASP A 190 -9.41 0.71 5.45
CA ASP A 190 -8.23 1.22 4.75
C ASP A 190 -7.69 0.15 3.79
N SER A 191 -7.45 0.50 2.53
CA SER A 191 -6.90 -0.44 1.53
C SER A 191 -5.37 -0.43 1.46
N ASN A 192 -4.72 0.60 2.01
CA ASN A 192 -3.27 0.76 1.97
C ASN A 192 -2.79 1.37 3.29
N VAL A 193 -2.81 0.58 4.35
CA VAL A 193 -2.36 1.02 5.66
C VAL A 193 -0.87 1.33 5.60
N ARG A 194 -0.51 2.55 6.01
CA ARG A 194 0.86 3.05 6.00
C ARG A 194 1.70 2.32 7.05
N ALA A 195 2.90 1.88 6.69
CA ALA A 195 3.84 1.30 7.63
C ALA A 195 4.17 2.25 8.80
N SER A 196 4.12 3.57 8.57
CA SER A 196 4.34 4.56 9.62
C SER A 196 3.30 4.55 10.74
N LEU A 197 2.11 3.97 10.52
CA LEU A 197 1.12 3.77 11.59
C LEU A 197 1.56 2.71 12.59
N PHE A 198 2.55 1.89 12.21
CA PHE A 198 3.12 0.83 13.02
C PHE A 198 4.45 1.20 13.67
N GLU A 199 5.02 2.38 13.39
CA GLU A 199 6.32 2.80 13.94
C GLU A 199 6.27 2.98 15.47
N THR A 200 5.24 3.67 15.98
CA THR A 200 5.10 3.94 17.42
C THR A 200 3.92 3.20 18.02
N LYS A 201 3.99 2.93 19.33
CA LYS A 201 2.91 2.25 20.03
C LYS A 201 1.64 3.10 20.04
N GLU A 202 1.80 4.40 20.23
CA GLU A 202 0.70 5.37 20.29
C GLU A 202 -0.06 5.43 18.96
N GLN A 203 0.65 5.41 17.82
CA GLN A 203 0.01 5.37 16.50
C GLN A 203 -0.74 4.05 16.27
N ARG A 204 -0.17 2.91 16.70
CA ARG A 204 -0.84 1.61 16.60
C ARG A 204 -2.10 1.53 17.44
N ASP A 205 -2.02 1.98 18.69
CA ASP A 205 -3.15 1.98 19.61
C ASP A 205 -4.27 2.90 19.10
N ARG A 206 -3.91 4.08 18.57
CA ARG A 206 -4.86 4.98 17.90
C ARG A 206 -5.48 4.35 16.66
N ALA A 207 -4.67 3.72 15.81
CA ALA A 207 -5.15 3.02 14.62
C ALA A 207 -6.16 1.92 14.99
N TRP A 208 -5.83 1.15 16.02
CA TRP A 208 -6.70 0.13 16.56
C TRP A 208 -8.03 0.69 17.06
N GLU A 209 -8.01 1.73 17.91
CA GLU A 209 -9.23 2.36 18.41
C GLU A 209 -10.14 2.89 17.28
N THR A 210 -9.55 3.48 16.24
CA THR A 210 -10.29 3.96 15.06
C THR A 210 -10.91 2.79 14.29
N TRP A 211 -10.14 1.72 14.05
CA TRP A 211 -10.64 0.56 13.33
C TRP A 211 -11.76 -0.17 14.08
N GLN A 212 -11.68 -0.25 15.41
CA GLN A 212 -12.74 -0.82 16.25
C GLN A 212 -14.07 -0.07 16.15
N LYS A 213 -14.01 1.26 15.95
CA LYS A 213 -15.20 2.08 15.72
C LYS A 213 -15.71 1.97 14.27
N SER A 214 -15.00 1.22 13.43
CA SER A 214 -15.20 1.12 11.98
C SER A 214 -15.08 2.49 11.29
N GLU A 215 -14.17 3.32 11.78
CA GLU A 215 -13.80 4.58 11.16
C GLU A 215 -12.55 4.37 10.29
N ARG A 216 -12.38 5.24 9.29
CA ARG A 216 -11.18 5.25 8.45
C ARG A 216 -10.11 6.12 9.08
N LEU A 217 -8.85 5.80 8.84
CA LEU A 217 -7.75 6.65 9.28
C LEU A 217 -7.63 7.85 8.34
N GLU A 218 -8.33 8.93 8.68
CA GLU A 218 -8.14 10.20 7.99
C GLU A 218 -6.71 10.71 8.19
N MET A 219 -6.12 11.28 7.15
CA MET A 219 -4.85 12.01 7.28
C MET A 219 -5.07 13.14 8.26
N SER A 220 -4.39 13.07 9.42
CA SER A 220 -4.33 14.20 10.32
C SER A 220 -3.68 15.37 9.58
N TRP A 221 -4.27 16.56 9.67
CA TRP A 221 -3.66 17.78 9.13
C TRP A 221 -2.22 17.95 9.63
N ALA A 222 -1.92 17.50 10.85
CA ALA A 222 -0.57 17.52 11.41
C ALA A 222 0.44 16.72 10.55
N ASP A 223 0.05 15.55 10.02
CA ASP A 223 0.92 14.71 9.19
C ASP A 223 1.21 15.37 7.83
N ILE A 224 0.19 16.03 7.27
CA ILE A 224 0.27 16.81 6.04
C ILE A 224 1.27 17.95 6.21
N PHE A 225 1.14 18.74 7.29
CA PHE A 225 2.06 19.84 7.58
C PHE A 225 3.49 19.37 7.86
N GLN A 226 3.66 18.26 8.56
CA GLN A 226 4.98 17.72 8.87
C GLN A 226 5.69 17.17 7.63
N THR A 227 4.96 16.45 6.78
CA THR A 227 5.51 15.87 5.53
C THR A 227 5.84 16.97 4.53
N MET A 228 4.95 17.98 4.39
CA MET A 228 5.11 19.07 3.43
C MET A 228 5.75 20.32 4.01
N ARG A 229 6.41 20.23 5.17
CA ARG A 229 6.97 21.41 5.87
C ARG A 229 7.85 22.29 4.97
N TRP A 230 8.64 21.67 4.09
CA TRP A 230 9.51 22.38 3.16
C TRP A 230 8.74 22.98 1.98
N SER A 231 7.80 22.25 1.40
CA SER A 231 6.95 22.74 0.31
C SER A 231 6.11 23.93 0.76
N ILE A 232 5.52 23.84 1.96
CA ILE A 232 4.72 24.92 2.57
C ILE A 232 5.62 26.12 2.90
N PHE A 233 6.81 25.88 3.45
CA PHE A 233 7.77 26.95 3.73
C PHE A 233 8.19 27.70 2.44
N LEU A 234 8.53 26.96 1.38
CA LEU A 234 8.90 27.55 0.09
C LEU A 234 7.74 28.31 -0.56
N LEU A 235 6.51 27.78 -0.44
CA LEU A 235 5.31 28.47 -0.92
C LEU A 235 5.10 29.79 -0.18
N ILE A 236 5.18 29.78 1.16
CA ILE A 236 5.06 30.99 1.98
C ILE A 236 6.16 31.99 1.63
N ALA A 237 7.41 31.54 1.50
CA ALA A 237 8.53 32.38 1.10
C ALA A 237 8.31 32.99 -0.29
N GLY A 238 7.80 32.22 -1.25
CA GLY A 238 7.46 32.70 -2.58
C GLY A 238 6.34 33.74 -2.57
N ILE A 239 5.30 33.53 -1.75
CA ILE A 239 4.20 34.50 -1.57
C ILE A 239 4.74 35.80 -0.96
N ILE A 240 5.54 35.72 0.11
CA ILE A 240 6.16 36.89 0.75
C ILE A 240 7.05 37.64 -0.24
N TYR A 241 7.89 36.92 -0.99
CA TYR A 241 8.73 37.53 -2.02
C TYR A 241 7.89 38.25 -3.08
N THR A 242 6.80 37.62 -3.55
CA THR A 242 5.91 38.21 -4.56
C THR A 242 5.24 39.48 -4.05
N ILE A 243 4.86 39.49 -2.76
CA ILE A 243 4.29 40.67 -2.10
C ILE A 243 5.36 41.78 -2.00
N LEU A 244 6.57 41.46 -1.55
CA LEU A 244 7.66 42.44 -1.42
C LEU A 244 8.01 43.09 -2.75
N VAL A 245 8.15 42.30 -3.82
CA VAL A 245 8.41 42.82 -5.18
C VAL A 245 7.26 43.70 -5.68
N LYS A 246 6.01 43.38 -5.35
CA LYS A 246 4.86 44.21 -5.76
C LYS A 246 4.79 45.55 -5.04
N PHE A 247 5.28 45.63 -3.79
CA PHE A 247 5.28 46.87 -3.03
C PHE A 247 6.50 47.75 -3.33
N ASP A 248 7.62 47.15 -3.71
CA ASP A 248 8.87 47.86 -3.99
C ASP A 248 9.76 47.03 -4.94
N ASP A 249 10.04 47.59 -6.12
CA ASP A 249 10.86 46.96 -7.16
C ASP A 249 12.32 46.72 -6.73
N SER A 250 12.79 47.38 -5.66
CA SER A 250 14.15 47.18 -5.13
C SER A 250 14.39 45.78 -4.55
N TYR A 251 13.33 45.05 -4.21
CA TYR A 251 13.43 43.65 -3.75
C TYR A 251 13.46 42.63 -4.88
N ASN A 252 13.39 43.07 -6.15
CA ASN A 252 13.53 42.18 -7.28
C ASN A 252 14.96 41.61 -7.32
N ILE A 253 15.07 40.29 -7.42
CA ILE A 253 16.36 39.55 -7.41
C ILE A 253 17.35 40.13 -8.43
N VAL A 254 16.89 40.66 -9.57
CA VAL A 254 17.74 41.31 -10.58
C VAL A 254 18.51 42.51 -10.00
N HIS A 255 17.81 43.44 -9.32
CA HIS A 255 18.44 44.61 -8.70
C HIS A 255 19.30 44.25 -7.50
N LEU A 256 18.91 43.22 -6.75
CA LEU A 256 19.72 42.71 -5.66
C LEU A 256 21.04 42.11 -6.18
N THR A 257 20.99 41.35 -7.28
CA THR A 257 22.20 40.80 -7.92
C THR A 257 23.07 41.91 -8.53
N GLU A 258 22.49 42.95 -9.12
CA GLU A 258 23.23 44.13 -9.61
C GLU A 258 23.93 44.87 -8.46
N TYR A 259 23.25 45.03 -7.32
CA TYR A 259 23.81 45.66 -6.12
C TYR A 259 24.97 44.86 -5.51
N PHE A 260 24.88 43.53 -5.48
CA PHE A 260 25.95 42.67 -4.95
C PHE A 260 27.09 42.40 -5.94
N MET A 261 26.81 42.34 -7.24
CA MET A 261 27.82 42.10 -8.28
C MET A 261 28.50 43.39 -8.77
N ASN A 262 27.98 44.57 -8.43
CA ASN A 262 28.58 45.85 -8.82
C ASN A 262 28.91 46.74 -7.59
N PRO A 263 29.94 46.40 -6.79
CA PRO A 263 30.34 47.17 -5.61
C PRO A 263 30.95 48.54 -5.92
N GLY A 264 31.02 48.95 -7.19
CA GLY A 264 31.74 50.14 -7.66
C GLY A 264 30.96 51.46 -7.71
N SER A 265 29.66 51.49 -7.42
CA SER A 265 28.84 52.71 -7.50
C SER A 265 28.62 53.40 -6.15
N ARG A 266 29.63 53.37 -5.27
CA ARG A 266 29.70 54.25 -4.09
C ARG A 266 30.78 55.32 -4.28
N THR A 267 30.39 56.43 -4.90
CA THR A 267 30.92 57.81 -4.78
C THR A 267 30.35 58.59 -5.97
N GLY A 268 29.74 59.76 -5.88
CA GLY A 268 29.53 60.69 -4.80
C GLY A 268 28.76 61.89 -5.38
N PHE A 269 28.01 62.57 -4.53
CA PHE A 269 27.49 63.90 -4.80
C PHE A 269 28.67 64.85 -5.02
N SER A 270 28.83 65.41 -6.22
CA SER A 270 29.70 66.56 -6.47
C SER A 270 29.32 67.20 -7.80
N THR A 271 28.63 68.33 -7.69
CA THR A 271 28.49 69.34 -8.73
C THR A 271 29.86 69.75 -9.26
N GLN A 272 30.12 69.60 -10.55
CA GLN A 272 31.01 70.51 -11.25
C GLN A 272 30.68 70.58 -12.75
N GLU A 273 30.28 71.78 -13.12
CA GLU A 273 30.09 72.34 -14.44
C GLU A 273 31.47 72.55 -15.09
N GLU A 274 31.74 71.96 -16.26
CA GLU A 274 32.73 72.52 -17.19
C GLU A 274 32.56 72.02 -18.64
N ALA A 275 32.27 73.01 -19.49
CA ALA A 275 32.59 73.22 -20.90
C ALA A 275 32.85 72.06 -21.89
N ILE A 276 32.04 72.09 -22.94
CA ILE A 276 32.13 71.41 -24.25
C ILE A 276 33.38 71.87 -25.04
N PRO A 277 34.02 70.96 -25.80
CA PRO A 277 34.49 71.30 -27.14
C PRO A 277 33.74 70.53 -28.23
N SER A 278 33.27 71.31 -29.19
CA SER A 278 32.49 70.97 -30.37
C SER A 278 33.14 69.96 -31.29
N ILE A 279 32.40 68.92 -31.69
CA ILE A 279 32.76 68.00 -32.78
C ILE A 279 32.18 68.56 -34.10
N PRO A 280 32.99 68.69 -35.17
CA PRO A 280 32.58 69.28 -36.43
C PRO A 280 31.63 68.37 -37.23
N LYS A 281 30.61 69.00 -37.83
CA LYS A 281 29.66 68.42 -38.79
C LYS A 281 30.39 67.86 -40.02
N ALA A 282 30.17 66.58 -40.32
CA ALA A 282 30.43 66.02 -41.64
C ALA A 282 29.28 66.37 -42.61
N PRO A 283 29.56 66.73 -43.87
CA PRO A 283 28.56 67.18 -44.83
C PRO A 283 27.76 66.02 -45.41
N ALA A 284 26.45 66.26 -45.54
CA ALA A 284 25.53 65.45 -46.31
C ALA A 284 25.86 65.54 -47.80
N HIS A 285 26.03 64.40 -48.45
CA HIS A 285 25.87 64.29 -49.90
C HIS A 285 24.88 63.16 -50.22
N TYR A 286 23.78 63.59 -50.81
CA TYR A 286 22.81 62.80 -51.58
C TYR A 286 23.43 62.31 -52.89
N ALA A 287 23.04 61.09 -53.32
CA ALA A 287 22.69 60.67 -54.69
C ALA A 287 22.37 59.16 -54.62
N GLU A 288 21.10 58.76 -54.72
CA GLU A 288 20.41 58.36 -55.96
C GLU A 288 20.85 57.00 -56.53
N PHE A 289 19.84 56.12 -56.67
CA PHE A 289 19.75 54.77 -57.25
C PHE A 289 20.08 53.57 -56.36
#